data_AF-A0A7H8PVK8-F1
#
_entry.id   AF-A0A7H8PVK8-F1
#
_cell.length_a   1.000
_cell.length_b   1.000
_cell.length_c   1.000
_cell.angle_alpha   90.00
_cell.angle_beta   90.00
_cell.angle_gamma   90.00
#
_symmetry.space_group_name_H-M   'P 1'
#
loop_
_entity.id
_entity.type
_entity.pdbx_description
1 polymer ?
#
loop_
_entity_poly.entity_id
_entity_poly.type
_entity_poly.pdbx_seq_one_letter_code
_entity_poly.pdbx_strand_id
1 'polypeptide(L)'
;MSHKFTRPTPVSLAIIAMASIFTTACNGIQFNTNAGPYVSDRLSSTLVREYTISEISRYNATTLGFVNASYCQDKLDERKASKSALVRDLKVRTQKMGGNGLVVEACGTTKFNGCLSYIECRGVAYAVPERKGDDLPANAASTHF
;
A
#
# COMPACT_ATOMS: atom_id res chain seq x y z
N MET A 1 -45.35 39.69 -0.08
CA MET A 1 -45.14 38.29 0.37
C MET A 1 -44.45 38.33 1.72
N SER A 2 -45.15 37.96 2.79
CA SER A 2 -44.63 38.02 4.17
C SER A 2 -44.32 36.60 4.64
N HIS A 3 -43.03 36.25 4.78
CA HIS A 3 -42.63 34.97 5.35
C HIS A 3 -42.88 34.98 6.86
N LYS A 4 -43.85 34.17 7.31
CA LYS A 4 -44.08 33.92 8.74
C LYS A 4 -42.96 33.00 9.26
N PHE A 5 -42.01 33.58 9.98
CA PHE A 5 -41.04 32.81 10.77
C PHE A 5 -41.76 32.17 11.96
N THR A 6 -42.03 30.88 11.87
CA THR A 6 -42.69 30.09 12.92
C THR A 6 -41.64 29.70 13.96
N ARG A 7 -41.81 30.13 15.21
CA ARG A 7 -40.93 29.72 16.32
C ARG A 7 -41.03 28.19 16.52
N PRO A 8 -39.91 27.45 16.61
CA PRO A 8 -39.94 26.03 16.90
C PRO A 8 -40.51 25.80 18.30
N THR A 9 -41.41 24.82 18.43
CA THR A 9 -41.99 24.42 19.71
C THR A 9 -40.93 23.71 20.56
N PRO A 10 -41.05 23.73 21.90
CA PRO A 10 -40.03 23.16 22.81
C PRO A 10 -39.76 21.66 22.56
N VAL A 11 -40.74 20.94 21.99
CA VAL A 11 -40.62 19.53 21.60
C VAL A 11 -39.61 19.34 20.47
N SER A 12 -39.59 20.23 19.46
CA SER A 12 -38.63 20.16 18.35
C SER A 12 -37.20 20.45 18.79
N LEU A 13 -37.01 21.36 19.76
CA LEU A 13 -35.71 21.64 20.37
C LEU A 13 -35.17 20.44 21.16
N ALA A 14 -36.05 19.72 21.87
CA ALA A 14 -35.65 18.54 22.64
C ALA A 14 -35.18 17.38 21.74
N ILE A 15 -35.80 17.18 20.57
CA ILE A 15 -35.41 16.13 19.61
C ILE A 15 -34.03 16.42 19.00
N ILE A 16 -33.77 17.68 18.64
CA ILE A 16 -32.47 18.11 18.09
C ILE A 16 -31.36 17.99 19.15
N ALA A 17 -31.67 18.34 20.40
CA ALA A 17 -30.73 18.18 21.51
C ALA A 17 -30.42 16.71 21.81
N MET A 18 -31.41 15.81 21.71
CA MET A 18 -31.19 14.38 21.95
C MET A 18 -30.37 13.71 20.82
N ALA A 19 -30.59 14.11 19.56
CA ALA A 19 -29.86 13.57 18.41
C ALA A 19 -28.37 13.94 18.39
N SER A 20 -27.99 15.09 18.95
CA SER A 20 -26.60 15.55 18.99
C SER A 20 -25.74 14.82 20.04
N ILE A 21 -26.36 14.18 21.04
CA ILE A 21 -25.64 13.40 22.06
C ILE A 21 -25.15 12.05 21.51
N PHE A 22 -25.83 11.50 20.50
CA PHE A 22 -25.44 10.21 19.90
C PHE A 22 -24.26 10.30 18.92
N THR A 23 -23.89 11.49 18.45
CA THR A 23 -22.80 11.65 17.47
C THR A 23 -21.41 11.79 18.09
N THR A 24 -21.30 12.00 19.41
CA THR A 24 -20.00 12.10 20.10
C THR A 24 -19.37 10.75 20.46
N ALA A 25 -20.07 9.63 20.20
CA ALA A 25 -19.64 8.29 20.61
C ALA A 25 -18.56 7.63 19.72
N CYS A 26 -18.14 8.26 18.61
CA CYS A 26 -17.15 7.66 17.69
C CYS A 26 -15.72 8.19 17.85
N ASN A 27 -15.46 9.15 18.75
CA ASN A 27 -14.11 9.67 18.97
C ASN A 27 -13.29 8.68 19.81
N GLY A 28 -12.48 7.85 19.14
CA GLY A 28 -11.52 6.97 19.80
C GLY A 28 -11.68 5.47 19.52
N ILE A 29 -12.51 5.07 18.55
CA ILE A 29 -12.57 3.66 18.13
C ILE A 29 -11.27 3.31 17.41
N GLN A 30 -10.32 2.75 18.15
CA GLN A 30 -9.10 2.18 17.60
C GLN A 30 -9.38 0.74 17.16
N PHE A 31 -9.58 0.55 15.85
CA PHE A 31 -9.78 -0.78 15.27
C PHE A 31 -8.48 -1.58 15.29
N ASN A 32 -8.21 -2.25 16.41
CA ASN A 32 -7.15 -3.25 16.52
C ASN A 32 -7.63 -4.57 15.90
N THR A 33 -7.68 -4.60 14.58
CA THR A 33 -7.93 -5.83 13.81
C THR A 33 -6.60 -6.47 13.43
N ASN A 34 -6.52 -7.80 13.49
CA ASN A 34 -5.40 -8.59 12.97
C ASN A 34 -5.21 -8.43 11.45
N ALA A 35 -6.09 -7.69 10.76
CA ALA A 35 -5.91 -7.27 9.36
C ALA A 35 -4.96 -6.07 9.19
N GLY A 36 -4.61 -5.35 10.27
CA GLY A 36 -3.73 -4.17 10.23
C GLY A 36 -2.44 -4.38 9.43
N PRO A 37 -1.65 -5.45 9.70
CA PRO A 37 -0.41 -5.74 8.98
C PRO A 37 -0.62 -6.01 7.48
N TYR A 38 -1.71 -6.70 7.13
CA TYR A 38 -2.02 -7.05 5.74
C TYR A 38 -2.41 -5.81 4.92
N VAL A 39 -3.18 -4.91 5.53
CA VAL A 39 -3.59 -3.64 4.90
C VAL A 39 -2.38 -2.70 4.77
N SER A 40 -1.54 -2.60 5.81
CA SER A 40 -0.33 -1.78 5.75
C SER A 40 0.66 -2.26 4.69
N ASP A 41 0.88 -3.58 4.56
CA ASP A 41 1.80 -4.13 3.56
C ASP A 41 1.29 -3.93 2.13
N ARG A 42 -0.03 -4.05 1.91
CA ARG A 42 -0.63 -3.73 0.60
C ARG A 42 -0.39 -2.27 0.21
N LEU A 43 -0.69 -1.33 1.10
CA LEU A 43 -0.49 0.10 0.86
C LEU A 43 0.98 0.42 0.61
N SER A 44 1.87 -0.17 1.42
CA SER A 44 3.31 0.00 1.31
C SER A 44 3.84 -0.46 -0.05
N SER A 45 3.31 -1.57 -0.57
CA SER A 45 3.68 -2.06 -1.89
C SER A 45 3.19 -1.19 -3.05
N THR A 46 2.11 -0.42 -2.88
CA THR A 46 1.60 0.49 -3.92
C THR A 46 2.45 1.74 -4.05
N LEU A 47 3.12 2.17 -2.98
CA LEU A 47 3.98 3.36 -2.95
C LEU A 47 5.36 3.13 -3.60
N VAL A 48 5.70 1.87 -3.92
CA VAL A 48 6.99 1.51 -4.53
C VAL A 48 6.77 1.09 -5.97
N ARG A 49 7.36 1.85 -6.89
CA ARG A 49 7.36 1.54 -8.32
C ARG A 49 8.51 0.59 -8.67
N GLU A 50 8.20 -0.39 -9.52
CA GLU A 50 9.24 -1.22 -10.16
C GLU A 50 9.84 -0.48 -11.35
N TYR A 51 11.16 -0.52 -11.46
CA TYR A 51 11.93 0.02 -12.56
C TYR A 51 12.80 -1.07 -13.18
N THR A 52 12.98 -1.00 -14.49
CA THR A 52 14.08 -1.67 -15.18
C THR A 52 15.39 -0.92 -14.97
N ILE A 53 16.52 -1.59 -15.21
CA ILE A 53 17.87 -0.98 -15.13
C ILE A 53 17.97 0.25 -16.06
N SER A 54 17.38 0.17 -17.26
CA SER A 54 17.40 1.28 -18.22
C SER A 54 16.42 2.41 -17.87
N GLU A 55 15.39 2.13 -17.07
CA GLU A 55 14.51 3.18 -16.55
C GLU A 55 15.16 3.93 -15.39
N ILE A 56 15.70 3.21 -14.40
CA ILE A 56 16.25 3.83 -13.19
C ILE A 56 17.46 4.71 -13.50
N SER A 57 18.26 4.34 -14.51
CA SER A 57 19.44 5.10 -14.95
C SER A 57 19.10 6.47 -15.52
N ARG A 58 17.84 6.71 -15.90
CA ARG A 58 17.34 8.01 -16.36
C ARG A 58 16.97 8.96 -15.21
N TYR A 59 17.05 8.50 -13.97
CA TYR A 59 16.79 9.30 -12.78
C TYR A 59 18.09 9.54 -12.03
N ASN A 60 18.18 10.67 -11.34
CA ASN A 60 19.20 10.89 -10.32
C ASN A 60 18.83 10.15 -9.02
N ALA A 61 18.60 8.84 -9.12
CA ALA A 61 18.13 8.01 -8.02
C ALA A 61 19.29 7.67 -7.08
N THR A 62 19.01 7.69 -5.77
CA THR A 62 19.97 7.28 -4.74
C THR A 62 19.76 5.81 -4.40
N THR A 63 20.83 5.01 -4.44
CA THR A 63 20.78 3.61 -4.01
C THR A 63 20.69 3.54 -2.49
N LEU A 64 19.69 2.83 -1.96
CA LEU A 64 19.48 2.64 -0.53
C LEU A 64 20.02 1.30 -0.03
N GLY A 65 20.14 0.31 -0.90
CA GLY A 65 20.75 -0.98 -0.59
C GLY A 65 20.02 -2.16 -1.25
N PHE A 66 20.48 -3.38 -0.93
CA PHE A 66 19.90 -4.61 -1.47
C PHE A 66 18.69 -5.06 -0.67
N VAL A 67 17.69 -5.57 -1.37
CA VAL A 67 16.51 -6.24 -0.79
C VAL A 67 16.41 -7.65 -1.33
N ASN A 68 16.02 -8.58 -0.46
CA ASN A 68 15.84 -9.98 -0.78
C ASN A 68 14.54 -10.51 -0.16
N ALA A 69 13.87 -11.42 -0.86
CA ALA A 69 12.73 -12.18 -0.36
C ALA A 69 12.82 -13.61 -0.90
N SER A 70 12.58 -14.59 -0.05
CA SER A 70 12.57 -16.00 -0.43
C SER A 70 11.42 -16.74 0.23
N TYR A 71 11.04 -17.87 -0.38
CA TYR A 71 10.04 -18.77 0.16
C TYR A 71 10.50 -20.22 -0.03
N CYS A 72 10.42 -20.97 1.06
CA CYS A 72 10.66 -22.40 1.13
C CYS A 72 9.31 -23.10 1.30
N GLN A 73 8.99 -24.03 0.41
CA GLN A 73 7.88 -24.97 0.59
C GLN A 73 8.40 -26.16 1.41
N ASP A 74 7.94 -26.30 2.63
CA ASP A 74 8.38 -27.38 3.54
C ASP A 74 7.55 -28.65 3.33
N LYS A 75 6.28 -28.50 2.95
CA LYS A 75 5.33 -29.61 2.78
C LYS A 75 4.60 -29.57 1.45
N LEU A 76 4.17 -30.74 0.96
CA LEU A 76 3.50 -30.86 -0.35
C LEU A 76 2.12 -30.19 -0.40
N ASP A 77 1.45 -30.06 0.74
CA ASP A 77 0.14 -29.41 0.90
C ASP A 77 0.25 -27.87 0.99
N GLU A 78 1.44 -27.33 1.24
CA GLU A 78 1.66 -25.88 1.22
C GLU A 78 1.61 -25.32 -0.19
N ARG A 79 0.99 -24.15 -0.33
CA ARG A 79 0.91 -23.48 -1.62
C ARG A 79 2.26 -22.91 -2.00
N LYS A 80 2.75 -23.25 -3.20
CA LYS A 80 3.92 -22.61 -3.80
C LYS A 80 3.73 -21.09 -3.88
N ALA A 81 4.72 -20.35 -3.40
CA ALA A 81 4.73 -18.90 -3.56
C ALA A 81 4.88 -18.51 -5.03
N SER A 82 4.20 -17.43 -5.43
CA SER A 82 4.35 -16.84 -6.75
C SER A 82 5.49 -15.82 -6.77
N LYS A 83 6.11 -15.62 -7.94
CA LYS A 83 7.06 -14.51 -8.16
C LYS A 83 6.46 -13.17 -7.74
N SER A 84 5.18 -12.91 -8.07
CA SER A 84 4.49 -11.67 -7.71
C SER A 84 4.38 -11.45 -6.19
N ALA A 85 4.21 -12.52 -5.41
CA ALA A 85 4.17 -12.42 -3.95
C ALA A 85 5.52 -11.98 -3.39
N LEU A 86 6.62 -12.58 -3.84
CA LEU A 86 7.97 -12.20 -3.42
C LEU A 86 8.34 -10.80 -3.88
N VAL A 87 7.96 -10.39 -5.11
CA VAL A 87 8.18 -9.02 -5.58
C VAL A 87 7.41 -8.01 -4.72
N ARG A 88 6.19 -8.34 -4.28
CA ARG A 88 5.46 -7.50 -3.33
C ARG A 88 6.20 -7.38 -1.99
N ASP A 89 6.77 -8.47 -1.49
CA ASP A 89 7.58 -8.44 -0.27
C ASP A 89 8.84 -7.59 -0.44
N LEU A 90 9.50 -7.64 -1.61
CA LEU A 90 10.60 -6.72 -1.94
C LEU A 90 10.15 -5.27 -1.87
N LYS A 91 8.98 -4.92 -2.43
CA LYS A 91 8.44 -3.55 -2.35
C LYS A 91 8.19 -3.10 -0.91
N VAL A 92 7.62 -3.97 -0.07
CA VAL A 92 7.44 -3.66 1.36
C VAL A 92 8.79 -3.40 2.03
N ARG A 93 9.82 -4.21 1.73
CA ARG A 93 11.17 -4.01 2.27
C ARG A 93 11.80 -2.70 1.76
N THR A 94 11.66 -2.39 0.48
CA THR A 94 12.09 -1.11 -0.12
C THR A 94 11.45 0.07 0.59
N GLN A 95 10.13 0.02 0.83
CA GLN A 95 9.41 1.08 1.51
C GLN A 95 9.86 1.24 2.97
N LYS A 96 10.11 0.13 3.68
CA LYS A 96 10.69 0.14 5.03
C LYS A 96 12.10 0.76 5.09
N MET A 97 12.83 0.75 3.98
CA MET A 97 14.12 1.44 3.83
C MET A 97 13.98 2.92 3.45
N GLY A 98 12.76 3.45 3.34
CA GLY A 98 12.49 4.81 2.87
C GLY A 98 12.56 4.98 1.35
N GLY A 99 12.59 3.88 0.60
CA GLY A 99 12.61 3.90 -0.87
C GLY A 99 11.23 3.93 -1.49
N ASN A 100 11.15 4.51 -2.68
CA ASN A 100 9.97 4.53 -3.56
C ASN A 100 10.24 3.83 -4.91
N GLY A 101 11.47 3.34 -5.15
CA GLY A 101 11.84 2.60 -6.35
C GLY A 101 12.50 1.26 -6.05
N LEU A 102 12.13 0.24 -6.82
CA LEU A 102 12.71 -1.11 -6.76
C LEU A 102 13.17 -1.55 -8.15
N VAL A 103 14.41 -2.03 -8.28
CA VAL A 103 14.86 -2.79 -9.45
C VAL A 103 15.01 -4.24 -9.05
N VAL A 104 14.23 -5.14 -9.67
CA VAL A 104 14.36 -6.59 -9.45
C VAL A 104 15.45 -7.12 -10.37
N GLU A 105 16.54 -7.61 -9.79
CA GLU A 105 17.71 -8.10 -10.54
C GLU A 105 17.57 -9.56 -10.93
N ALA A 106 17.06 -10.38 -10.01
CA ALA A 106 16.85 -11.80 -10.24
C ALA A 106 15.61 -12.25 -9.50
N CYS A 107 14.82 -13.13 -10.12
CA CYS A 107 13.84 -13.91 -9.39
C CYS A 107 13.55 -15.24 -10.06
N GLY A 108 13.71 -16.32 -9.32
CA GLY A 108 13.54 -17.66 -9.86
C GLY A 108 13.54 -18.75 -8.79
N THR A 109 13.12 -19.93 -9.24
CA THR A 109 13.13 -21.14 -8.44
C THR A 109 14.51 -21.78 -8.52
N THR A 110 15.08 -22.17 -7.40
CA THR A 110 16.31 -22.96 -7.35
C THR A 110 16.16 -24.14 -6.41
N LYS A 111 17.07 -25.12 -6.52
CA LYS A 111 17.12 -26.24 -5.57
C LYS A 111 17.79 -25.73 -4.29
N PHE A 112 17.11 -25.89 -3.16
CA PHE A 112 17.64 -25.57 -1.85
C PHE A 112 17.43 -26.76 -0.92
N ASN A 113 18.48 -27.13 -0.19
CA ASN A 113 18.41 -28.32 0.65
C ASN A 113 17.41 -28.10 1.81
N GLY A 114 16.51 -29.04 2.01
CA GLY A 114 15.43 -28.91 3.00
C GLY A 114 14.15 -28.24 2.49
N CYS A 115 14.12 -27.71 1.26
CA CYS A 115 12.90 -27.20 0.64
C CYS A 115 12.43 -28.13 -0.49
N LEU A 116 11.14 -28.45 -0.51
CA LEU A 116 10.52 -29.13 -1.65
C LEU A 116 10.49 -28.22 -2.89
N SER A 117 10.30 -26.93 -2.67
CA SER A 117 10.40 -25.89 -3.68
C SER A 117 10.93 -24.61 -3.03
N TYR A 118 11.95 -24.01 -3.62
CA TYR A 118 12.51 -22.76 -3.13
C TYR A 118 12.53 -21.72 -4.25
N ILE A 119 11.95 -20.56 -3.97
CA ILE A 119 11.96 -19.40 -4.87
C ILE A 119 12.55 -18.22 -4.12
N GLU A 120 13.36 -17.44 -4.82
CA GLU A 120 14.01 -16.25 -4.28
C GLU A 120 13.98 -15.13 -5.31
N CYS A 121 13.69 -13.92 -4.85
CA CYS A 121 13.84 -12.69 -5.61
C CYS A 121 14.82 -11.75 -4.90
N ARG A 122 15.74 -11.14 -5.65
CA ARG A 122 16.68 -10.13 -5.16
C ARG A 122 16.57 -8.87 -6.01
N GLY A 123 16.86 -7.74 -5.40
CA GLY A 123 16.86 -6.46 -6.08
C GLY A 123 17.54 -5.36 -5.28
N VAL A 124 17.48 -4.15 -5.83
CA VAL A 124 18.06 -2.94 -5.25
C VAL A 124 16.96 -1.92 -4.99
N ALA A 125 16.94 -1.38 -3.77
CA ALA A 125 16.05 -0.32 -3.33
C ALA A 125 16.65 1.06 -3.66
N TYR A 126 15.80 1.97 -4.14
CA TYR A 126 16.17 3.32 -4.53
C TYR A 126 15.24 4.36 -3.90
N ALA A 127 15.82 5.52 -3.58
CA ALA A 127 15.10 6.78 -3.45
C ALA A 127 15.15 7.50 -4.81
N VAL A 128 14.00 7.58 -5.47
CA VAL A 128 13.83 8.17 -6.80
C VAL A 128 13.21 9.56 -6.62
N PRO A 129 13.83 10.62 -7.16
CA PRO A 129 13.24 11.96 -7.12
C PRO A 129 11.93 12.00 -7.93
N GLU A 130 10.92 12.70 -7.41
CA GLU A 130 9.66 12.97 -8.12
C GLU A 130 9.95 13.73 -9.42
N ARG A 131 9.34 13.33 -10.54
CA ARG A 131 9.38 14.17 -11.75
C ARG A 131 8.32 15.25 -11.64
N LYS A 132 8.65 16.45 -12.13
CA LYS A 132 7.66 17.44 -12.55
C LYS A 132 6.72 16.77 -13.57
N GLY A 133 5.50 16.43 -13.16
CA GLY A 133 4.48 15.79 -14.00
C GLY A 133 3.99 14.40 -13.55
N ASP A 134 4.57 13.81 -12.50
CA ASP A 134 4.06 12.55 -11.91
C ASP A 134 2.88 12.78 -10.92
N ASP A 135 2.50 14.04 -10.69
CA ASP A 135 1.33 14.47 -9.89
C ASP A 135 -0.03 14.22 -10.57
N LEU A 136 -0.06 13.59 -11.75
CA LEU A 136 -1.32 13.26 -12.40
C LEU A 136 -1.97 12.08 -11.66
N PRO A 137 -3.08 12.28 -10.95
CA PRO A 137 -3.79 11.17 -10.32
C PRO A 137 -4.20 10.18 -11.43
N ALA A 138 -4.11 8.87 -11.14
CA ALA A 138 -4.40 7.77 -12.08
C ALA A 138 -5.82 7.84 -12.73
N ASN A 139 -6.68 8.70 -12.19
CA ASN A 139 -8.04 8.99 -12.59
C ASN A 139 -8.18 10.14 -13.61
N ALA A 140 -7.09 10.78 -14.06
CA ALA A 140 -7.12 11.81 -15.09
C ALA A 140 -7.20 11.25 -16.55
N ALA A 141 -7.10 9.93 -16.73
CA ALA A 141 -7.11 9.28 -18.05
C ALA A 141 -8.50 8.82 -18.53
N SER A 142 -9.60 9.42 -18.05
CA SER A 142 -10.96 9.03 -18.47
C SER A 142 -11.92 10.21 -18.59
N THR A 143 -11.57 11.21 -19.38
CA THR A 143 -12.56 12.10 -20.03
C THR A 143 -11.94 12.68 -21.30
N HIS A 144 -12.00 11.92 -22.40
CA HIS A 144 -12.07 12.45 -23.75
C HIS A 144 -12.59 11.33 -24.68
N PHE A 145 -13.92 11.29 -24.80
CA PHE A 145 -14.66 10.91 -26.00
C PHE A 145 -15.79 11.91 -26.13
#